data_AF-A0A9D7TNR3-F1
#
_entry.id   AF-A0A9D7TNR3-F1
#
_cell.length_a   1.000
_cell.length_b   1.000
_cell.length_c   1.000
_cell.angle_alpha   90.00
_cell.angle_beta   90.00
_cell.angle_gamma   90.00
#
_symmetry.space_group_name_H-M   'P 1'
#
loop_
_entity.id
_entity.type
_entity.pdbx_description
1 polymer ?
#
loop_
_entity_poly.entity_id
_entity_poly.type
_entity_poly.pdbx_seq_one_letter_code
_entity_poly.pdbx_strand_id
1 'polypeptide(L)'
;MNTLKAPIILITLIVSLSLVEKITCQKSEIYKHSKQILSSADKLLTEKPVTITAFFAERSAGGKHDYYSEGPYWWPDPQNPRGPYIRKDGDRNPGCFLSHKNALLDFCESITTLTAAFIIKNDSQYLSKIEGHLKAWFIDTATIMNPSLSYAQAINGINTGRGIGLIDVIRLIDVANCCRYLEKEGLLDTITLEASKKWFTEFSVWMTSHPYGIDERDNNNNHSTWWGAQVAAYSLFCKRADLFVISQEQFKKQLEIQMAENGSFPDELSRTKPFMYSEYNLDAWTTFAIFISKNGQRNEELASKILETKLAVDFILLYKIKKLEWPYKTNLEPEIHQNQRDYLLFASYLFKDESYKKIWKSLKPIKK
;
A
#
# COMPACT_ATOMS: atom_id res chain seq x y z
N MET A 1 8.84 3.62 27.26
CA MET A 1 9.62 2.76 26.36
C MET A 1 9.03 2.92 24.97
N ASN A 2 9.70 3.73 24.14
CA ASN A 2 9.20 4.18 22.83
C ASN A 2 9.57 3.15 21.77
N THR A 3 8.61 2.33 21.34
CA THR A 3 8.78 1.47 20.16
C THR A 3 8.66 2.31 18.90
N LEU A 4 9.78 2.86 18.43
CA LEU A 4 9.91 3.16 17.00
C LEU A 4 9.67 1.84 16.26
N LYS A 5 8.54 1.74 15.56
CA LYS A 5 8.33 0.65 14.62
C LYS A 5 9.33 0.83 13.47
N ALA A 6 10.32 -0.06 13.43
CA ALA A 6 11.29 -0.22 12.34
C ALA A 6 10.77 -0.61 10.93
N PRO A 7 9.47 -0.89 10.62
CA PRO A 7 9.10 -1.35 9.27
C PRO A 7 8.89 -0.23 8.24
N ILE A 8 8.50 1.00 8.61
CA ILE A 8 8.08 2.00 7.60
C ILE A 8 9.28 2.50 6.77
N ILE A 9 10.43 2.70 7.41
CA ILE A 9 11.68 3.08 6.74
C ILE A 9 12.30 1.89 6.01
N LEU A 10 11.86 0.66 6.27
CA LEU A 10 12.47 -0.55 5.75
C LEU A 10 11.79 -1.11 4.50
N ILE A 11 10.50 -0.82 4.36
CA ILE A 11 9.64 -1.35 3.31
C ILE A 11 9.84 -0.58 2.00
N THR A 12 10.02 0.74 2.06
CA THR A 12 10.46 1.61 0.95
C THR A 12 11.84 1.21 0.39
N LEU A 13 12.65 0.55 1.24
CA LEU A 13 14.06 0.25 1.05
C LEU A 13 14.33 -1.19 0.55
N ILE A 14 13.37 -2.11 0.73
CA ILE A 14 13.43 -3.50 0.21
C ILE A 14 12.68 -3.61 -1.13
N VAL A 15 11.60 -2.84 -1.32
CA VAL A 15 10.82 -2.77 -2.57
C VAL A 15 11.66 -2.28 -3.76
N SER A 16 12.74 -1.55 -3.51
CA SER A 16 13.61 -0.95 -4.52
C SER A 16 14.84 -1.81 -4.87
N LEU A 17 15.17 -2.84 -4.08
CA LEU A 17 16.28 -3.77 -4.36
C LEU A 17 15.96 -4.86 -5.40
N SER A 18 14.69 -5.16 -5.65
CA SER A 18 14.27 -6.02 -6.77
C SER A 18 13.94 -5.24 -8.05
N LEU A 19 13.90 -3.91 -7.99
CA LEU A 19 13.60 -3.04 -9.13
C LEU A 19 14.81 -2.24 -9.64
N VAL A 20 16.05 -2.37 -9.18
CA VAL A 20 17.20 -1.64 -9.81
C VAL A 20 18.53 -2.35 -9.55
N GLU A 21 19.34 -2.61 -10.59
CA GLU A 21 20.67 -3.25 -10.48
C GLU A 21 21.74 -2.34 -9.84
N LYS A 22 21.40 -1.08 -9.53
CA LYS A 22 22.30 -0.09 -8.93
C LYS A 22 21.57 0.79 -7.92
N ILE A 23 21.17 0.24 -6.77
CA ILE A 23 20.99 1.05 -5.56
C ILE A 23 21.83 0.49 -4.41
N THR A 24 23.14 0.71 -4.51
CA THR A 24 24.10 0.57 -3.40
C THR A 24 23.74 1.46 -2.20
N CYS A 25 22.90 2.48 -2.40
CA CYS A 25 22.54 3.49 -1.39
C CYS A 25 21.39 3.07 -0.43
N GLN A 26 20.72 1.94 -0.67
CA GLN A 26 19.55 1.49 0.09
C GLN A 26 19.87 0.35 1.06
N LYS A 27 20.82 -0.52 0.71
CA LYS A 27 21.40 -1.44 1.69
C LYS A 27 21.85 -0.69 2.97
N SER A 28 22.43 0.50 2.85
CA SER A 28 22.94 1.27 3.99
C SER A 28 21.89 1.69 5.02
N GLU A 29 20.65 2.05 4.61
CA GLU A 29 19.59 2.42 5.57
C GLU A 29 18.94 1.18 6.21
N ILE A 30 18.87 0.04 5.50
CA ILE A 30 18.51 -1.27 6.10
C ILE A 30 19.54 -1.63 7.18
N TYR A 31 20.84 -1.54 6.86
CA TYR A 31 21.90 -1.83 7.82
C TYR A 31 21.91 -0.86 9.00
N LYS A 32 21.52 0.40 8.81
CA LYS A 32 21.40 1.39 9.90
C LYS A 32 20.34 1.01 10.93
N HIS A 33 19.27 0.32 10.52
CA HIS A 33 18.20 -0.15 11.40
C HIS A 33 18.31 -1.66 11.72
N SER A 34 19.38 -2.33 11.28
CA SER A 34 19.61 -3.77 11.40
C SER A 34 19.24 -4.36 12.76
N LYS A 35 19.70 -3.72 13.85
CA LYS A 35 19.41 -4.19 15.22
C LYS A 35 17.91 -4.27 15.52
N GLN A 36 17.13 -3.26 15.12
CA GLN A 36 15.69 -3.23 15.38
C GLN A 36 14.95 -4.26 14.50
N ILE A 37 15.37 -4.38 13.25
CA ILE A 37 14.80 -5.32 12.27
C ILE A 37 15.00 -6.76 12.73
N LEU A 38 16.25 -7.12 13.06
CA LEU A 38 16.59 -8.45 13.52
C LEU A 38 15.83 -8.77 14.81
N SER A 39 15.77 -7.83 15.75
CA SER A 39 14.99 -8.03 16.98
C SER A 39 13.49 -8.23 16.73
N SER A 40 12.89 -7.56 15.75
CA SER A 40 11.49 -7.80 15.37
C SER A 40 11.33 -9.15 14.67
N ALA A 41 12.23 -9.49 13.74
CA ALA A 41 12.18 -10.75 13.00
C ALA A 41 12.39 -11.98 13.89
N ASP A 42 13.27 -11.88 14.89
CA ASP A 42 13.53 -12.97 15.85
C ASP A 42 12.29 -13.32 16.68
N LYS A 43 11.42 -12.34 16.97
CA LYS A 43 10.14 -12.60 17.64
C LYS A 43 9.20 -13.41 16.75
N LEU A 44 9.12 -13.04 15.47
CA LEU A 44 8.29 -13.71 14.47
C LEU A 44 8.71 -15.18 14.23
N LEU A 45 9.96 -15.56 14.53
CA LEU A 45 10.40 -16.97 14.43
C LEU A 45 9.59 -17.91 15.34
N THR A 46 9.02 -17.40 16.43
CA THR A 46 8.20 -18.22 17.35
C THR A 46 6.70 -18.14 17.05
N GLU A 47 6.28 -17.17 16.26
CA GLU A 47 4.88 -16.94 15.94
C GLU A 47 4.38 -17.91 14.85
N LYS A 48 3.09 -18.24 14.92
CA LYS A 48 2.40 -19.02 13.88
C LYS A 48 1.66 -18.06 12.96
N PRO A 49 1.55 -18.35 11.65
CA PRO A 49 0.69 -17.57 10.76
C PRO A 49 -0.76 -17.54 11.27
N VAL A 50 -1.33 -16.35 11.36
CA VAL A 50 -2.75 -16.13 11.62
C VAL A 50 -3.35 -15.45 10.39
N THR A 51 -4.41 -16.03 9.84
CA THR A 51 -5.10 -15.50 8.65
C THR A 51 -6.50 -15.02 9.00
N ILE A 52 -7.22 -14.46 8.01
CA ILE A 52 -8.60 -14.00 8.20
C ILE A 52 -9.54 -15.09 8.73
N THR A 53 -9.28 -16.36 8.42
CA THR A 53 -10.12 -17.50 8.85
C THR A 53 -10.17 -17.68 10.38
N ALA A 54 -9.24 -17.08 11.12
CA ALA A 54 -9.21 -17.10 12.58
C ALA A 54 -10.24 -16.14 13.21
N PHE A 55 -10.88 -15.28 12.42
CA PHE A 55 -11.77 -14.23 12.90
C PHE A 55 -13.15 -14.38 12.29
N PHE A 56 -14.18 -14.47 13.13
CA PHE A 56 -15.56 -14.47 12.67
C PHE A 56 -16.12 -13.04 12.63
N ALA A 57 -16.66 -12.66 11.47
CA ALA A 57 -17.33 -11.38 11.28
C ALA A 57 -18.84 -11.60 11.16
N GLU A 58 -19.57 -11.39 12.26
CA GLU A 58 -21.03 -11.63 12.33
C GLU A 58 -21.82 -10.86 11.26
N ARG A 59 -21.35 -9.66 10.88
CA ARG A 59 -21.98 -8.79 9.88
C ARG A 59 -21.54 -9.05 8.44
N SER A 60 -20.67 -10.02 8.22
CA SER A 60 -20.22 -10.39 6.88
C SER A 60 -21.27 -11.20 6.15
N ALA A 61 -21.50 -10.88 4.87
CA ALA A 61 -22.27 -11.73 3.96
C ALA A 61 -21.40 -12.80 3.27
N GLY A 62 -20.08 -12.73 3.44
CA GLY A 62 -19.11 -13.67 2.89
C GLY A 62 -18.82 -14.86 3.81
N GLY A 63 -18.16 -15.87 3.27
CA GLY A 63 -17.71 -17.05 4.01
C GLY A 63 -16.41 -16.81 4.78
N LYS A 64 -15.96 -17.85 5.52
CA LYS A 64 -14.74 -17.78 6.36
C LYS A 64 -13.45 -17.40 5.62
N HIS A 65 -13.40 -17.64 4.30
CA HIS A 65 -12.26 -17.35 3.44
C HIS A 65 -12.38 -16.00 2.74
N ASP A 66 -13.46 -15.26 2.94
CA ASP A 66 -13.69 -13.97 2.30
C ASP A 66 -13.27 -12.83 3.22
N TYR A 67 -12.47 -11.91 2.69
CA TYR A 67 -12.07 -10.72 3.43
C TYR A 67 -13.28 -9.81 3.67
N TYR A 68 -13.40 -9.30 4.89
CA TYR A 68 -14.48 -8.44 5.33
C TYR A 68 -13.92 -7.25 6.10
N SER A 69 -14.46 -6.08 5.80
CA SER A 69 -14.20 -4.85 6.54
C SER A 69 -15.41 -3.93 6.39
N GLU A 70 -15.45 -2.87 7.18
CA GLU A 70 -16.54 -1.90 7.16
C GLU A 70 -16.05 -0.52 6.75
N GLY A 71 -16.93 0.24 6.09
CA GLY A 71 -16.62 1.61 5.71
C GLY A 71 -16.29 2.45 6.95
N PRO A 72 -15.06 2.98 7.09
CA PRO A 72 -14.58 3.52 8.36
C PRO A 72 -15.32 4.79 8.81
N TYR A 73 -15.98 5.49 7.88
CA TYR A 73 -16.67 6.75 8.12
C TYR A 73 -18.19 6.58 8.23
N TRP A 74 -18.69 5.37 8.44
CA TRP A 74 -20.12 5.09 8.50
C TRP A 74 -20.54 4.74 9.93
N TRP A 75 -21.57 5.42 10.41
CA TRP A 75 -22.02 5.40 11.80
C TRP A 75 -23.49 5.01 11.92
N PRO A 76 -23.93 4.34 13.00
CA PRO A 76 -25.34 4.20 13.30
C PRO A 76 -26.02 5.56 13.32
N ASP A 77 -27.21 5.65 12.70
CA ASP A 77 -28.03 6.86 12.76
C ASP A 77 -28.72 6.96 14.13
N PRO A 78 -28.45 7.99 14.96
CA PRO A 78 -29.12 8.17 16.24
C PRO A 78 -30.64 8.37 16.10
N GLN A 79 -31.11 8.88 14.96
CA GLN A 79 -32.53 9.11 14.68
C GLN A 79 -33.24 7.84 14.19
N ASN A 80 -32.48 6.90 13.60
CA ASN A 80 -32.97 5.59 13.19
C ASN A 80 -31.94 4.48 13.50
N PRO A 81 -31.86 4.02 14.75
CA PRO A 81 -30.82 3.06 15.17
C PRO A 81 -30.87 1.70 14.47
N ARG A 82 -32.00 1.35 13.83
CA ARG A 82 -32.17 0.12 13.04
C ARG A 82 -32.03 0.37 11.53
N GLY A 83 -31.85 1.62 11.12
CA GLY A 83 -31.72 2.03 9.73
C GLY A 83 -30.29 1.88 9.18
N PRO A 84 -30.10 2.27 7.91
CA PRO A 84 -28.78 2.32 7.30
C PRO A 84 -27.84 3.26 8.05
N TYR A 85 -26.55 2.95 8.05
CA TYR A 85 -25.54 3.85 8.60
C TYR A 85 -25.47 5.16 7.79
N ILE A 86 -25.02 6.23 8.46
CA ILE A 86 -24.80 7.56 7.87
C ILE A 86 -23.31 7.88 7.79
N ARG A 87 -22.90 8.61 6.75
CA ARG A 87 -21.49 8.96 6.51
C ARG A 87 -21.08 10.21 7.32
N LYS A 88 -19.93 10.14 8.00
CA LYS A 88 -19.22 11.26 8.64
C LYS A 88 -17.77 11.28 8.15
N ASP A 89 -17.50 12.04 7.08
CA ASP A 89 -16.18 12.03 6.42
C ASP A 89 -15.06 12.44 7.40
N GLY A 90 -13.96 11.67 7.41
CA GLY A 90 -12.81 11.94 8.28
C GLY A 90 -12.98 11.52 9.76
N ASP A 91 -14.20 11.15 10.18
CA ASP A 91 -14.55 10.70 11.53
C ASP A 91 -14.73 9.18 11.57
N ARG A 92 -13.73 8.47 12.13
CA ARG A 92 -13.67 7.01 12.10
C ARG A 92 -14.56 6.40 13.17
N ASN A 93 -15.46 5.49 12.76
CA ASN A 93 -16.27 4.70 13.66
C ASN A 93 -15.41 3.64 14.39
N PRO A 94 -15.25 3.72 15.73
CA PRO A 94 -14.49 2.73 16.48
C PRO A 94 -15.18 1.36 16.57
N GLY A 95 -16.48 1.29 16.26
CA GLY A 95 -17.25 0.05 16.21
C GLY A 95 -17.06 -0.77 14.93
N CYS A 96 -16.20 -0.32 14.01
CA CYS A 96 -15.88 -1.07 12.80
C CYS A 96 -15.23 -2.42 13.13
N PHE A 97 -15.60 -3.45 12.40
CA PHE A 97 -14.86 -4.71 12.38
C PHE A 97 -13.50 -4.51 11.68
N LEU A 98 -12.41 -4.70 12.43
CA LEU A 98 -11.04 -4.46 11.95
C LEU A 98 -10.17 -5.72 11.92
N SER A 99 -10.66 -6.87 12.41
CA SER A 99 -9.81 -8.05 12.63
C SER A 99 -9.17 -8.58 11.36
N HIS A 100 -9.90 -8.66 10.23
CA HIS A 100 -9.29 -9.10 8.96
C HIS A 100 -8.24 -8.11 8.45
N LYS A 101 -8.51 -6.80 8.58
CA LYS A 101 -7.55 -5.75 8.22
C LYS A 101 -6.29 -5.84 9.07
N ASN A 102 -6.42 -6.02 10.37
CA ASN A 102 -5.27 -6.16 11.28
C ASN A 102 -4.47 -7.42 10.94
N ALA A 103 -5.12 -8.57 10.75
CA ALA A 103 -4.45 -9.82 10.36
C ALA A 103 -3.67 -9.68 9.05
N LEU A 104 -4.26 -9.00 8.05
CA LEU A 104 -3.60 -8.75 6.77
C LEU A 104 -2.41 -7.79 6.93
N LEU A 105 -2.55 -6.73 7.73
CA LEU A 105 -1.46 -5.80 8.01
C LEU A 105 -0.31 -6.49 8.76
N ASP A 106 -0.61 -7.36 9.73
CA ASP A 106 0.38 -8.14 10.47
C ASP A 106 1.10 -9.13 9.55
N PHE A 107 0.38 -9.76 8.61
CA PHE A 107 0.98 -10.58 7.56
C PHE A 107 1.94 -9.78 6.68
N CYS A 108 1.52 -8.62 6.18
CA CYS A 108 2.38 -7.74 5.37
C CYS A 108 3.62 -7.28 6.17
N GLU A 109 3.46 -6.88 7.44
CA GLU A 109 4.56 -6.49 8.34
C GLU A 109 5.50 -7.69 8.61
N SER A 110 4.97 -8.90 8.75
CA SER A 110 5.75 -10.12 8.97
C SER A 110 6.61 -10.47 7.77
N ILE A 111 6.01 -10.57 6.56
CA ILE A 111 6.74 -10.91 5.33
C ILE A 111 7.87 -9.92 5.05
N THR A 112 7.57 -8.63 5.18
CA THR A 112 8.56 -7.57 4.95
C THR A 112 9.68 -7.59 5.97
N THR A 113 9.36 -7.75 7.26
CA THR A 113 10.36 -7.80 8.35
C THR A 113 11.26 -9.03 8.24
N LEU A 114 10.68 -10.20 7.96
CA LEU A 114 11.44 -11.45 7.79
C LEU A 114 12.34 -11.39 6.56
N THR A 115 11.84 -10.84 5.44
CA THR A 115 12.64 -10.68 4.20
C THR A 115 13.80 -9.71 4.45
N ALA A 116 13.58 -8.63 5.18
CA ALA A 116 14.64 -7.70 5.59
C ALA A 116 15.73 -8.39 6.42
N ALA A 117 15.31 -9.16 7.43
CA ALA A 117 16.23 -9.88 8.30
C ALA A 117 17.03 -10.94 7.53
N PHE A 118 16.38 -11.62 6.58
CA PHE A 118 17.06 -12.52 5.65
C PHE A 118 18.12 -11.78 4.83
N ILE A 119 17.81 -10.63 4.23
CA ILE A 119 18.79 -9.82 3.47
C ILE A 119 19.98 -9.41 4.34
N ILE A 120 19.75 -9.12 5.62
CA ILE A 120 20.81 -8.69 6.54
C ILE A 120 21.72 -9.86 6.97
N LYS A 121 21.12 -11.00 7.33
CA LYS A 121 21.81 -12.10 8.04
C LYS A 121 22.06 -13.34 7.16
N ASN A 122 21.31 -13.48 6.08
CA ASN A 122 21.27 -14.67 5.21
C ASN A 122 20.98 -15.97 5.99
N ASP A 123 20.04 -15.91 6.95
CA ASP A 123 19.65 -17.02 7.82
C ASP A 123 18.37 -17.68 7.32
N SER A 124 18.43 -18.97 7.01
CA SER A 124 17.34 -19.74 6.42
C SER A 124 16.11 -19.88 7.32
N GLN A 125 16.23 -19.63 8.62
CA GLN A 125 15.08 -19.64 9.53
C GLN A 125 14.05 -18.57 9.17
N TYR A 126 14.50 -17.38 8.74
CA TYR A 126 13.59 -16.33 8.28
C TYR A 126 12.89 -16.74 6.98
N LEU A 127 13.60 -17.40 6.06
CA LEU A 127 13.04 -17.90 4.80
C LEU A 127 11.96 -18.96 5.03
N SER A 128 12.23 -19.92 5.92
CA SER A 128 11.24 -20.94 6.30
C SER A 128 9.97 -20.30 6.89
N LYS A 129 10.11 -19.21 7.66
CA LYS A 129 8.95 -18.47 8.18
C LYS A 129 8.19 -17.71 7.10
N ILE A 130 8.87 -17.08 6.16
CA ILE A 130 8.24 -16.43 4.99
C ILE A 130 7.37 -17.45 4.26
N GLU A 131 7.92 -18.63 3.93
CA GLU A 131 7.16 -19.69 3.25
C GLU A 131 5.96 -20.18 4.06
N GLY A 132 6.10 -20.33 5.38
CA GLY A 132 4.99 -20.70 6.26
C GLY A 132 3.84 -19.70 6.22
N HIS A 133 4.15 -18.39 6.23
CA HIS A 133 3.13 -17.36 6.08
C HIS A 133 2.49 -17.36 4.69
N LEU A 134 3.27 -17.48 3.61
CA LEU A 134 2.74 -17.55 2.24
C LEU A 134 1.83 -18.78 2.04
N LYS A 135 2.24 -19.94 2.56
CA LYS A 135 1.43 -21.18 2.55
C LYS A 135 0.09 -20.97 3.24
N ALA A 136 0.08 -20.40 4.45
CA ALA A 136 -1.15 -20.17 5.20
C ALA A 136 -2.12 -19.22 4.48
N TRP A 137 -1.61 -18.14 3.88
CA TRP A 137 -2.46 -17.11 3.26
C TRP A 137 -2.94 -17.47 1.85
N PHE A 138 -2.17 -18.24 1.07
CA PHE A 138 -2.43 -18.46 -0.36
C PHE A 138 -2.62 -19.90 -0.80
N ILE A 139 -2.40 -20.89 0.08
CA ILE A 139 -2.33 -22.31 -0.33
C ILE A 139 -3.17 -23.20 0.56
N ASP A 140 -3.00 -23.09 1.88
CA ASP A 140 -3.64 -23.99 2.83
C ASP A 140 -5.15 -23.79 2.82
N THR A 141 -5.88 -24.81 2.36
CA THR A 141 -7.35 -24.80 2.26
C THR A 141 -8.06 -24.56 3.60
N ALA A 142 -7.39 -24.77 4.73
CA ALA A 142 -7.95 -24.45 6.04
C ALA A 142 -7.91 -22.94 6.32
N THR A 143 -6.92 -22.21 5.79
CA THR A 143 -6.60 -20.84 6.19
C THR A 143 -6.52 -19.81 5.07
N ILE A 144 -6.63 -20.22 3.80
CA ILE A 144 -6.48 -19.36 2.63
C ILE A 144 -7.43 -18.15 2.67
N MET A 145 -6.97 -17.01 2.16
CA MET A 145 -7.85 -15.89 1.82
C MET A 145 -8.24 -16.01 0.33
N ASN A 146 -9.52 -15.89 -0.01
CA ASN A 146 -9.93 -15.85 -1.41
C ASN A 146 -9.37 -14.60 -2.12
N PRO A 147 -8.95 -14.68 -3.40
CA PRO A 147 -8.38 -13.56 -4.16
C PRO A 147 -9.48 -12.59 -4.65
N SER A 148 -10.29 -12.06 -3.73
CA SER A 148 -11.33 -11.07 -4.01
C SER A 148 -11.59 -10.18 -2.79
N LEU A 149 -12.20 -9.01 -3.01
CA LEU A 149 -12.65 -8.10 -1.96
C LEU A 149 -14.15 -7.78 -2.07
N SER A 150 -14.94 -8.80 -2.38
CA SER A 150 -16.39 -8.68 -2.58
C SER A 150 -17.15 -8.19 -1.34
N TYR A 151 -16.55 -8.28 -0.15
CA TYR A 151 -17.16 -7.88 1.11
C TYR A 151 -16.35 -6.82 1.88
N ALA A 152 -15.43 -6.13 1.18
CA ALA A 152 -14.64 -5.07 1.78
C ALA A 152 -15.41 -3.76 1.86
N GLN A 153 -15.19 -3.05 2.96
CA GLN A 153 -15.85 -1.80 3.33
C GLN A 153 -17.37 -1.80 3.17
N ALA A 154 -18.00 -2.89 3.60
CA ALA A 154 -19.44 -3.01 3.71
C ALA A 154 -20.02 -1.83 4.52
N ILE A 155 -21.27 -1.47 4.22
CA ILE A 155 -21.99 -0.44 4.95
C ILE A 155 -23.30 -1.05 5.44
N ASN A 156 -23.45 -1.11 6.76
CA ASN A 156 -24.61 -1.70 7.40
C ASN A 156 -25.91 -1.04 6.89
N GLY A 157 -26.83 -1.87 6.39
CA GLY A 157 -28.10 -1.44 5.81
C GLY A 157 -28.03 -0.84 4.40
N ILE A 158 -26.86 -0.84 3.74
CA ILE A 158 -26.70 -0.30 2.37
C ILE A 158 -26.11 -1.34 1.40
N ASN A 159 -24.96 -1.92 1.72
CA ASN A 159 -24.29 -2.90 0.86
C ASN A 159 -23.39 -3.85 1.65
N THR A 160 -23.12 -5.01 1.06
CA THR A 160 -22.27 -6.06 1.64
C THR A 160 -20.78 -5.87 1.33
N GLY A 161 -20.44 -4.95 0.42
CA GLY A 161 -19.10 -4.60 -0.03
C GLY A 161 -19.14 -3.54 -1.13
N ARG A 162 -17.99 -2.98 -1.50
CA ARG A 162 -17.86 -1.93 -2.55
C ARG A 162 -16.43 -1.72 -3.03
N GLY A 163 -16.25 -1.02 -4.17
CA GLY A 163 -14.95 -0.76 -4.80
C GLY A 163 -13.91 -0.14 -3.86
N ILE A 164 -14.32 0.90 -3.12
CA ILE A 164 -13.52 1.63 -2.11
C ILE A 164 -12.82 0.71 -1.10
N GLY A 165 -13.31 -0.52 -0.90
CA GLY A 165 -12.66 -1.52 -0.07
C GLY A 165 -11.29 -2.00 -0.55
N LEU A 166 -10.95 -1.83 -1.83
CA LEU A 166 -9.64 -2.21 -2.39
C LEU A 166 -8.47 -1.49 -1.74
N ILE A 167 -8.71 -0.30 -1.17
CA ILE A 167 -7.68 0.43 -0.44
C ILE A 167 -7.24 -0.25 0.86
N ASP A 168 -8.03 -1.20 1.39
CA ASP A 168 -7.69 -1.89 2.64
C ASP A 168 -6.47 -2.80 2.51
N VAL A 169 -6.17 -3.26 1.29
CA VAL A 169 -5.12 -4.25 1.03
C VAL A 169 -3.93 -3.70 0.26
N ILE A 170 -3.76 -2.37 0.14
CA ILE A 170 -2.63 -1.75 -0.59
C ILE A 170 -1.25 -2.26 -0.12
N ARG A 171 -1.15 -2.74 1.13
CA ARG A 171 0.09 -3.28 1.70
C ARG A 171 0.48 -4.65 1.13
N LEU A 172 -0.41 -5.33 0.40
CA LEU A 172 -0.05 -6.53 -0.38
C LEU A 172 0.94 -6.21 -1.51
N ILE A 173 1.08 -4.93 -1.92
CA ILE A 173 2.19 -4.47 -2.77
C ILE A 173 3.53 -4.90 -2.19
N ASP A 174 3.72 -4.77 -0.87
CA ASP A 174 4.98 -5.10 -0.22
C ASP A 174 5.25 -6.61 -0.28
N VAL A 175 4.20 -7.42 -0.09
CA VAL A 175 4.28 -8.88 -0.16
C VAL A 175 4.65 -9.33 -1.56
N ALA A 176 3.96 -8.83 -2.59
CA ALA A 176 4.28 -9.14 -3.98
C ALA A 176 5.73 -8.78 -4.34
N ASN A 177 6.25 -7.65 -3.82
CA ASN A 177 7.63 -7.25 -4.06
C ASN A 177 8.66 -8.09 -3.30
N CYS A 178 8.35 -8.53 -2.08
CA CYS A 178 9.19 -9.48 -1.35
C CYS A 178 9.24 -10.81 -2.12
N CYS A 179 8.10 -11.34 -2.56
CA CYS A 179 8.06 -12.56 -3.37
C CYS A 179 8.83 -12.41 -4.68
N ARG A 180 8.71 -11.27 -5.37
CA ARG A 180 9.48 -10.98 -6.60
C ARG A 180 10.98 -10.90 -6.36
N TYR A 181 11.41 -10.33 -5.22
CA TYR A 181 12.82 -10.36 -4.81
C TYR A 181 13.29 -11.80 -4.58
N LEU A 182 12.57 -12.57 -3.77
CA LEU A 182 12.95 -13.94 -3.43
C LEU A 182 12.92 -14.88 -4.65
N GLU A 183 12.00 -14.67 -5.60
CA GLU A 183 12.01 -15.38 -6.90
C GLU A 183 13.30 -15.10 -7.67
N LYS A 184 13.68 -13.82 -7.80
CA LYS A 184 14.87 -13.42 -8.54
C LYS A 184 16.14 -14.06 -7.96
N GLU A 185 16.21 -14.18 -6.64
CA GLU A 185 17.35 -14.79 -5.94
C GLU A 185 17.24 -16.34 -5.86
N GLY A 186 16.17 -16.94 -6.37
CA GLY A 186 15.97 -18.40 -6.36
C GLY A 186 15.73 -18.99 -4.97
N LEU A 187 15.11 -18.22 -4.07
CA LEU A 187 15.00 -18.55 -2.63
C LEU A 187 13.67 -19.19 -2.23
N LEU A 188 12.58 -18.95 -2.96
CA LEU A 188 11.29 -19.58 -2.65
C LEU A 188 11.18 -20.96 -3.28
N ASP A 189 10.64 -21.92 -2.52
CA ASP A 189 10.26 -23.21 -3.09
C ASP A 189 9.22 -23.04 -4.23
N THR A 190 9.31 -23.89 -5.25
CA THR A 190 8.52 -23.76 -6.49
C THR A 190 7.02 -23.82 -6.23
N ILE A 191 6.57 -24.65 -5.28
CA ILE A 191 5.14 -24.81 -4.99
C ILE A 191 4.60 -23.51 -4.39
N THR A 192 5.31 -22.94 -3.42
CA THR A 192 4.93 -21.69 -2.76
C THR A 192 4.96 -20.51 -3.72
N LEU A 193 5.99 -20.43 -4.56
CA LEU A 193 6.13 -19.38 -5.56
C LEU A 193 4.97 -19.39 -6.55
N GLU A 194 4.70 -20.54 -7.17
CA GLU A 194 3.67 -20.64 -8.21
C GLU A 194 2.26 -20.46 -7.65
N ALA A 195 1.99 -20.96 -6.44
CA ALA A 195 0.71 -20.70 -5.77
C ALA A 195 0.54 -19.22 -5.38
N SER A 196 1.60 -18.56 -4.91
CA SER A 196 1.57 -17.12 -4.62
C SER A 196 1.31 -16.31 -5.89
N LYS A 197 1.98 -16.63 -7.01
CA LYS A 197 1.72 -15.99 -8.31
C LYS A 197 0.29 -16.24 -8.79
N LYS A 198 -0.23 -17.46 -8.62
CA LYS A 198 -1.61 -17.80 -8.97
C LYS A 198 -2.59 -16.90 -8.20
N TRP A 199 -2.42 -16.78 -6.88
CA TRP A 199 -3.28 -15.93 -6.05
C TRP A 199 -3.28 -14.47 -6.50
N PHE A 200 -2.09 -13.87 -6.67
CA PHE A 200 -1.97 -12.48 -7.14
C PHE A 200 -2.46 -12.30 -8.58
N THR A 201 -2.33 -13.32 -9.43
CA THR A 201 -2.89 -13.33 -10.79
C THR A 201 -4.42 -13.29 -10.76
N GLU A 202 -5.04 -14.16 -9.97
CA GLU A 202 -6.50 -14.21 -9.81
C GLU A 202 -7.03 -12.91 -9.20
N PHE A 203 -6.35 -12.37 -8.19
CA PHE A 203 -6.74 -11.12 -7.56
C PHE A 203 -6.62 -9.94 -8.53
N SER A 204 -5.53 -9.87 -9.32
CA SER A 204 -5.36 -8.80 -10.31
C SER A 204 -6.41 -8.89 -11.41
N VAL A 205 -6.77 -10.10 -11.87
CA VAL A 205 -7.86 -10.29 -12.83
C VAL A 205 -9.20 -9.84 -12.23
N TRP A 206 -9.49 -10.19 -10.98
CA TRP A 206 -10.67 -9.70 -10.27
C TRP A 206 -10.68 -8.16 -10.20
N MET A 207 -9.56 -7.53 -9.83
CA MET A 207 -9.44 -6.07 -9.78
C MET A 207 -9.71 -5.38 -11.12
N THR A 208 -9.36 -6.02 -12.24
CA THR A 208 -9.51 -5.42 -13.58
C THR A 208 -10.82 -5.76 -14.28
N SER A 209 -11.61 -6.71 -13.77
CA SER A 209 -12.82 -7.21 -14.45
C SER A 209 -14.09 -7.17 -13.60
N HIS A 210 -13.98 -7.27 -12.27
CA HIS A 210 -15.14 -7.22 -11.39
C HIS A 210 -15.69 -5.79 -11.28
N PRO A 211 -17.02 -5.58 -11.18
CA PRO A 211 -17.61 -4.24 -11.05
C PRO A 211 -17.02 -3.39 -9.92
N TYR A 212 -16.70 -3.97 -8.76
CA TYR A 212 -16.02 -3.25 -7.68
C TYR A 212 -14.57 -2.87 -8.00
N GLY A 213 -13.88 -3.71 -8.77
CA GLY A 213 -12.54 -3.37 -9.26
C GLY A 213 -12.57 -2.20 -10.24
N ILE A 214 -13.57 -2.17 -11.12
CA ILE A 214 -13.81 -1.07 -12.07
C ILE A 214 -14.24 0.22 -11.35
N ASP A 215 -15.12 0.12 -10.36
CA ASP A 215 -15.56 1.25 -9.52
C ASP A 215 -14.38 1.91 -8.79
N GLU A 216 -13.47 1.11 -8.24
CA GLU A 216 -12.24 1.63 -7.62
C GLU A 216 -11.30 2.26 -8.64
N ARG A 217 -11.12 1.61 -9.81
CA ARG A 217 -10.30 2.14 -10.90
C ARG A 217 -10.77 3.53 -11.33
N ASP A 218 -12.07 3.75 -11.40
CA ASP A 218 -12.68 4.97 -11.92
C ASP A 218 -13.15 5.95 -10.83
N ASN A 219 -12.67 5.80 -9.58
CA ASN A 219 -12.97 6.69 -8.45
C ASN A 219 -12.42 8.12 -8.60
N ASN A 220 -11.40 8.29 -9.46
CA ASN A 220 -10.75 9.54 -9.88
C ASN A 220 -10.10 10.36 -8.77
N ASN A 221 -9.69 9.72 -7.67
CA ASN A 221 -8.88 10.32 -6.61
C ASN A 221 -7.79 9.31 -6.17
N ASN A 222 -7.21 9.46 -4.97
CA ASN A 222 -6.23 8.55 -4.39
C ASN A 222 -6.59 7.06 -4.49
N HIS A 223 -7.87 6.69 -4.49
CA HIS A 223 -8.33 5.32 -4.73
C HIS A 223 -7.90 4.79 -6.11
N SER A 224 -8.13 5.56 -7.17
CA SER A 224 -7.71 5.20 -8.53
C SER A 224 -6.20 5.11 -8.69
N THR A 225 -5.46 5.95 -7.96
CA THR A 225 -3.99 5.94 -7.93
C THR A 225 -3.47 4.67 -7.25
N TRP A 226 -4.03 4.32 -6.09
CA TRP A 226 -3.68 3.09 -5.36
C TRP A 226 -4.09 1.82 -6.11
N TRP A 227 -5.24 1.84 -6.80
CA TRP A 227 -5.64 0.74 -7.68
C TRP A 227 -4.56 0.48 -8.74
N GLY A 228 -4.09 1.54 -9.41
CA GLY A 228 -3.05 1.42 -10.43
C GLY A 228 -1.72 0.92 -9.86
N ALA A 229 -1.28 1.47 -8.73
CA ALA A 229 -0.05 1.01 -8.05
C ALA A 229 -0.09 -0.49 -7.70
N GLN A 230 -1.24 -0.99 -7.23
CA GLN A 230 -1.46 -2.40 -6.93
C GLN A 230 -1.38 -3.26 -8.20
N VAL A 231 -2.11 -2.90 -9.26
CA VAL A 231 -2.09 -3.66 -10.53
C VAL A 231 -0.68 -3.69 -11.11
N ALA A 232 0.07 -2.57 -11.11
CA ALA A 232 1.46 -2.53 -11.56
C ALA A 232 2.35 -3.52 -10.79
N ALA A 233 2.31 -3.45 -9.45
CA ALA A 233 3.16 -4.29 -8.59
C ALA A 233 2.86 -5.79 -8.77
N TYR A 234 1.57 -6.15 -8.80
CA TYR A 234 1.16 -7.55 -8.95
C TYR A 234 1.47 -8.08 -10.36
N SER A 235 1.32 -7.25 -11.39
CA SER A 235 1.66 -7.60 -12.76
C SER A 235 3.16 -7.89 -12.94
N LEU A 236 4.02 -7.09 -12.29
CA LEU A 236 5.46 -7.32 -12.30
C LEU A 236 5.85 -8.64 -11.60
N PHE A 237 5.21 -8.97 -10.48
CA PHE A 237 5.47 -10.23 -9.78
C PHE A 237 4.97 -11.44 -10.58
N CYS A 238 3.75 -11.34 -11.12
CA CYS A 238 3.11 -12.44 -11.85
C CYS A 238 3.54 -12.54 -13.32
N LYS A 239 4.40 -11.63 -13.79
CA LYS A 239 4.84 -11.53 -15.20
C LYS A 239 3.65 -11.37 -16.17
N ARG A 240 2.62 -10.61 -15.77
CA ARG A 240 1.40 -10.33 -16.55
C ARG A 240 1.54 -9.01 -17.34
N ALA A 241 2.19 -9.08 -18.49
CA ALA A 241 2.45 -7.90 -19.33
C ALA A 241 1.17 -7.19 -19.79
N ASP A 242 0.09 -7.94 -20.02
CA ASP A 242 -1.23 -7.42 -20.39
C ASP A 242 -1.84 -6.53 -19.29
N LEU A 243 -1.77 -6.96 -18.03
CA LEU A 243 -2.24 -6.17 -16.89
C LEU A 243 -1.30 -5.00 -16.58
N PHE A 244 0.00 -5.15 -16.83
CA PHE A 244 0.96 -4.05 -16.70
C PHE A 244 0.66 -2.90 -17.66
N VAL A 245 0.30 -3.20 -18.92
CA VAL A 245 -0.11 -2.19 -19.90
C VAL A 245 -1.38 -1.45 -19.44
N ILE A 246 -2.39 -2.17 -18.93
CA ILE A 246 -3.59 -1.56 -18.34
C ILE A 246 -3.21 -0.57 -17.23
N SER A 247 -2.23 -0.94 -16.40
CA SER A 247 -1.74 -0.07 -15.35
C SER A 247 -1.02 1.17 -15.87
N GLN A 248 -0.23 1.06 -16.94
CA GLN A 248 0.45 2.22 -17.55
C GLN A 248 -0.55 3.21 -18.14
N GLU A 249 -1.60 2.73 -18.83
CA GLU A 249 -2.66 3.58 -19.35
C GLU A 249 -3.46 4.26 -18.22
N GLN A 250 -3.73 3.53 -17.13
CA GLN A 250 -4.35 4.10 -15.95
C GLN A 250 -3.51 5.24 -15.34
N PHE A 251 -2.19 5.10 -15.28
CA PHE A 251 -1.29 6.16 -14.77
C PHE A 251 -1.47 7.46 -15.56
N LYS A 252 -1.42 7.37 -16.90
CA LYS A 252 -1.56 8.54 -17.78
C LYS A 252 -2.93 9.20 -17.63
N LYS A 253 -4.00 8.39 -17.74
CA LYS A 253 -5.39 8.85 -17.59
C LYS A 253 -5.62 9.55 -16.26
N GLN A 254 -5.19 8.95 -15.15
CA GLN A 254 -5.47 9.49 -13.81
C GLN A 254 -4.66 10.74 -13.51
N LEU A 255 -3.47 10.90 -14.07
CA LEU A 255 -2.68 12.10 -13.82
C LEU A 255 -3.36 13.32 -14.44
N GLU A 256 -3.92 13.17 -15.64
CA GLU A 256 -4.69 14.21 -16.34
C GLU A 256 -6.02 14.53 -15.65
N ILE A 257 -6.67 13.55 -15.04
CA ILE A 257 -7.93 13.75 -14.31
C ILE A 257 -7.68 14.44 -12.96
N GLN A 258 -6.67 14.00 -12.21
CA GLN A 258 -6.52 14.37 -10.80
C GLN A 258 -5.69 15.64 -10.59
N MET A 259 -4.65 15.89 -11.39
CA MET A 259 -3.69 16.94 -11.10
C MET A 259 -4.06 18.25 -11.79
N ALA A 260 -4.19 19.32 -11.00
CA ALA A 260 -4.35 20.67 -11.53
C ALA A 260 -3.02 21.23 -12.08
N GLU A 261 -3.09 22.32 -12.86
CA GLU A 261 -1.93 22.96 -13.51
C GLU A 261 -0.81 23.38 -12.53
N ASN A 262 -1.14 23.64 -11.27
CA ASN A 262 -0.18 24.02 -10.23
C ASN A 262 0.40 22.82 -9.45
N GLY A 263 0.04 21.59 -9.82
CA GLY A 263 0.44 20.35 -9.15
C GLY A 263 -0.45 19.91 -7.99
N SER A 264 -1.47 20.69 -7.62
CA SER A 264 -2.39 20.29 -6.57
C SER A 264 -3.37 19.20 -7.03
N PHE A 265 -3.95 18.45 -6.08
CA PHE A 265 -5.00 17.46 -6.34
C PHE A 265 -6.34 17.96 -5.75
N PRO A 266 -7.23 18.58 -6.54
CA PRO A 266 -8.43 19.26 -6.03
C PRO A 266 -9.35 18.36 -5.19
N ASP A 267 -9.56 17.11 -5.60
CA ASP A 267 -10.40 16.17 -4.87
C ASP A 267 -9.84 15.85 -3.47
N GLU A 268 -8.52 15.84 -3.31
CA GLU A 268 -7.87 15.66 -2.01
C GLU A 268 -7.92 16.92 -1.17
N LEU A 269 -7.77 18.08 -1.82
CA LEU A 269 -7.91 19.38 -1.16
C LEU A 269 -9.33 19.65 -0.64
N SER A 270 -10.34 19.04 -1.26
CA SER A 270 -11.75 19.17 -0.87
C SER A 270 -12.13 18.36 0.39
N ARG A 271 -11.22 17.51 0.88
CA ARG A 271 -11.50 16.58 1.97
C ARG A 271 -11.53 17.25 3.33
N THR A 272 -12.05 16.54 4.31
CA THR A 272 -12.00 16.98 5.71
C THR A 272 -10.58 17.01 6.29
N LYS A 273 -9.60 16.35 5.67
CA LYS A 273 -8.17 16.39 6.03
C LYS A 273 -7.29 16.60 4.79
N PRO A 274 -7.33 17.80 4.18
CA PRO A 274 -6.73 18.09 2.87
C PRO A 274 -5.25 17.73 2.72
N PHE A 275 -4.44 18.09 3.71
CA PHE A 275 -3.00 17.88 3.67
C PHE A 275 -2.66 16.40 3.80
N MET A 276 -3.29 15.68 4.73
CA MET A 276 -3.14 14.23 4.89
C MET A 276 -3.52 13.48 3.62
N TYR A 277 -4.66 13.80 3.01
CA TYR A 277 -5.09 13.17 1.75
C TYR A 277 -4.16 13.50 0.59
N SER A 278 -3.63 14.73 0.53
CA SER A 278 -2.64 15.11 -0.48
C SER A 278 -1.33 14.32 -0.32
N GLU A 279 -0.81 14.19 0.90
CA GLU A 279 0.38 13.35 1.15
C GLU A 279 0.12 11.87 0.86
N TYR A 280 -1.06 11.38 1.22
CA TYR A 280 -1.45 10.00 0.98
C TYR A 280 -1.55 9.68 -0.51
N ASN A 281 -2.07 10.61 -1.33
CA ASN A 281 -2.07 10.48 -2.77
C ASN A 281 -0.66 10.59 -3.35
N LEU A 282 0.23 11.43 -2.78
CA LEU A 282 1.64 11.47 -3.20
C LEU A 282 2.40 10.17 -2.91
N ASP A 283 2.15 9.54 -1.75
CA ASP A 283 2.66 8.19 -1.47
C ASP A 283 2.17 7.21 -2.54
N ALA A 284 0.90 7.29 -2.98
CA ALA A 284 0.35 6.48 -4.05
C ALA A 284 1.03 6.75 -5.41
N TRP A 285 1.09 8.02 -5.84
CA TRP A 285 1.63 8.44 -7.14
C TRP A 285 3.10 8.07 -7.31
N THR A 286 3.91 8.34 -6.31
CA THR A 286 5.34 8.02 -6.36
C THR A 286 5.58 6.51 -6.29
N THR A 287 4.81 5.77 -5.49
CA THR A 287 4.82 4.30 -5.49
C THR A 287 4.46 3.74 -6.86
N PHE A 288 3.39 4.27 -7.46
CA PHE A 288 2.93 3.87 -8.78
C PHE A 288 4.01 4.13 -9.84
N ALA A 289 4.56 5.35 -9.87
CA ALA A 289 5.65 5.74 -10.75
C ALA A 289 6.88 4.82 -10.63
N ILE A 290 7.25 4.41 -9.40
CA ILE A 290 8.34 3.45 -9.19
C ILE A 290 8.09 2.14 -9.93
N PHE A 291 6.90 1.55 -9.82
CA PHE A 291 6.61 0.27 -10.47
C PHE A 291 6.57 0.38 -11.99
N ILE A 292 6.03 1.46 -12.53
CA ILE A 292 5.97 1.63 -13.99
C ILE A 292 7.29 2.11 -14.60
N SER A 293 8.30 2.48 -13.79
CA SER A 293 9.57 3.06 -14.24
C SER A 293 10.69 2.09 -14.67
N LYS A 294 10.47 0.76 -14.73
CA LYS A 294 11.50 -0.25 -15.12
C LYS A 294 10.94 -1.27 -16.14
N ASN A 295 11.61 -1.78 -17.17
CA ASN A 295 13.00 -1.85 -17.60
C ASN A 295 13.01 -1.73 -19.15
N GLY A 296 13.73 -0.77 -19.74
CA GLY A 296 13.99 -0.74 -21.19
C GLY A 296 12.86 -0.25 -22.12
N GLN A 297 11.78 0.34 -21.61
CA GLN A 297 10.73 0.89 -22.48
C GLN A 297 11.08 2.30 -22.99
N ARG A 298 11.10 2.40 -24.32
CA ARG A 298 11.16 3.58 -25.16
C ARG A 298 9.79 4.30 -25.21
N ASN A 299 9.15 4.55 -24.06
CA ASN A 299 7.90 5.30 -24.01
C ASN A 299 8.16 6.68 -23.38
N GLU A 300 8.51 7.63 -24.25
CA GLU A 300 8.82 9.02 -23.87
C GLU A 300 7.63 9.73 -23.24
N GLU A 301 6.40 9.41 -23.67
CA GLU A 301 5.16 9.95 -23.11
C GLU A 301 5.02 9.55 -21.64
N LEU A 302 5.16 8.26 -21.32
CA LEU A 302 5.05 7.78 -19.94
C LEU A 302 6.17 8.37 -19.06
N ALA A 303 7.39 8.49 -19.59
CA ALA A 303 8.49 9.13 -18.87
C ALA A 303 8.21 10.61 -18.58
N SER A 304 7.60 11.34 -19.54
CA SER A 304 7.14 12.72 -19.34
C SER A 304 6.08 12.80 -18.24
N LYS A 305 5.06 11.94 -18.28
CA LYS A 305 4.01 11.90 -17.26
C LYS A 305 4.56 11.57 -15.86
N ILE A 306 5.54 10.65 -15.76
CA ILE A 306 6.22 10.39 -14.48
C ILE A 306 6.92 11.68 -13.99
N LEU A 307 7.61 12.41 -14.86
CA LEU A 307 8.29 13.64 -14.48
C LEU A 307 7.32 14.75 -14.05
N GLU A 308 6.13 14.83 -14.65
CA GLU A 308 5.07 15.78 -14.25
C GLU A 308 4.65 15.61 -12.78
N THR A 309 4.72 14.40 -12.22
CA THR A 309 4.41 14.17 -10.78
C THR A 309 5.35 14.93 -9.84
N LYS A 310 6.51 15.40 -10.32
CA LYS A 310 7.42 16.28 -9.57
C LYS A 310 6.71 17.56 -9.12
N LEU A 311 5.82 18.10 -9.96
CA LEU A 311 5.08 19.33 -9.66
C LEU A 311 4.21 19.16 -8.40
N ALA A 312 3.55 18.01 -8.26
CA ALA A 312 2.73 17.71 -7.09
C ALA A 312 3.57 17.53 -5.80
N VAL A 313 4.74 16.90 -5.91
CA VAL A 313 5.69 16.79 -4.79
C VAL A 313 6.16 18.19 -4.36
N ASP A 314 6.53 19.03 -5.31
CA ASP A 314 7.02 20.39 -5.06
C ASP A 314 5.93 21.28 -4.47
N PHE A 315 4.68 21.16 -4.94
CA PHE A 315 3.51 21.85 -4.38
C PHE A 315 3.36 21.59 -2.88
N ILE A 316 3.36 20.32 -2.45
CA ILE A 316 3.23 19.98 -1.02
C ILE A 316 4.45 20.45 -0.20
N LEU A 317 5.65 20.45 -0.79
CA LEU A 317 6.85 20.93 -0.09
C LEU A 317 6.85 22.43 0.21
N LEU A 318 6.13 23.25 -0.57
CA LEU A 318 5.93 24.67 -0.25
C LEU A 318 5.31 24.86 1.13
N TYR A 319 4.33 24.03 1.48
CA TYR A 319 3.63 24.12 2.76
C TYR A 319 4.32 23.30 3.84
N LYS A 320 4.82 22.11 3.49
CA LYS A 320 5.47 21.21 4.44
C LYS A 320 6.77 21.76 5.00
N ILE A 321 7.64 22.31 4.14
CA ILE A 321 9.01 22.70 4.52
C ILE A 321 9.22 24.20 4.47
N LYS A 322 8.72 24.88 3.43
CA LYS A 322 8.86 26.35 3.34
C LYS A 322 7.92 27.11 4.28
N LYS A 323 7.06 26.38 5.02
CA LYS A 323 6.14 26.91 6.04
C LYS A 323 5.26 28.06 5.51
N LEU A 324 4.89 27.99 4.24
CA LEU A 324 3.81 28.82 3.73
C LEU A 324 2.52 28.49 4.47
N GLU A 325 1.63 29.46 4.57
CA GLU A 325 0.31 29.24 5.17
C GLU A 325 -0.48 28.24 4.32
N TRP A 326 -0.94 27.16 4.96
CA TRP A 326 -1.83 26.19 4.32
C TRP A 326 -3.24 26.78 4.20
N PRO A 327 -3.76 27.01 2.97
CA PRO A 327 -5.04 27.70 2.79
C PRO A 327 -6.24 26.76 2.95
N TYR A 328 -6.02 25.44 3.05
CA TYR A 328 -7.06 24.41 3.15
C TYR A 328 -7.16 23.82 4.56
N LYS A 329 -6.98 24.63 5.61
CA LYS A 329 -7.14 24.14 7.00
C LYS A 329 -8.60 23.79 7.27
N THR A 330 -8.81 22.75 8.07
CA THR A 330 -10.14 22.34 8.52
C THR A 330 -10.13 22.11 10.03
N ASN A 331 -11.30 21.96 10.63
CA ASN A 331 -11.41 21.59 12.05
C ASN A 331 -10.81 20.20 12.36
N LEU A 332 -10.77 19.30 11.38
CA LEU A 332 -10.24 17.94 11.53
C LEU A 332 -8.73 17.84 11.16
N GLU A 333 -8.15 18.91 10.61
CA GLU A 333 -6.73 19.04 10.31
C GLU A 333 -6.27 20.51 10.49
N PRO A 334 -6.15 20.97 11.75
CA PRO A 334 -5.77 22.35 12.04
C PRO A 334 -4.28 22.62 11.82
N GLU A 335 -3.45 21.58 11.82
CA GLU A 335 -2.00 21.66 11.75
C GLU A 335 -1.40 20.67 10.74
N ILE A 336 -0.26 21.05 10.16
CA ILE A 336 0.54 20.17 9.30
C ILE A 336 1.63 19.51 10.13
N HIS A 337 1.70 18.17 10.06
CA HIS A 337 2.77 17.42 10.69
C HIS A 337 3.97 17.21 9.76
N GLN A 338 5.14 17.69 10.19
CA GLN A 338 6.40 17.55 9.46
C GLN A 338 7.05 16.18 9.74
N ASN A 339 6.44 15.11 9.24
CA ASN A 339 6.95 13.75 9.39
C ASN A 339 7.52 13.19 8.08
N GLN A 340 8.42 12.22 8.21
CA GLN A 340 8.93 11.41 7.12
C GLN A 340 7.80 10.71 6.39
N ARG A 341 7.86 10.72 5.05
CA ARG A 341 6.91 10.09 4.14
C ARG A 341 7.67 9.42 3.00
N ASP A 342 7.16 8.30 2.52
CA ASP A 342 7.84 7.47 1.53
C ASP A 342 7.99 8.18 0.19
N TYR A 343 7.01 9.03 -0.18
CA TYR A 343 7.05 9.78 -1.43
C TYR A 343 8.33 10.62 -1.63
N LEU A 344 8.99 11.09 -0.56
CA LEU A 344 10.24 11.86 -0.70
C LEU A 344 11.43 10.99 -1.10
N LEU A 345 11.49 9.75 -0.60
CA LEU A 345 12.54 8.82 -1.00
C LEU A 345 12.33 8.37 -2.45
N PHE A 346 11.08 8.11 -2.84
CA PHE A 346 10.73 7.77 -4.22
C PHE A 346 10.95 8.94 -5.18
N ALA A 347 10.58 10.17 -4.80
CA ALA A 347 10.87 11.38 -5.57
C ALA A 347 12.38 11.56 -5.80
N SER A 348 13.20 11.33 -4.78
CA SER A 348 14.67 11.39 -4.91
C SER A 348 15.18 10.44 -5.99
N TYR A 349 14.61 9.24 -6.07
CA TYR A 349 14.99 8.24 -7.06
C TYR A 349 14.45 8.58 -8.46
N LEU A 350 13.14 8.85 -8.57
CA LEU A 350 12.44 9.11 -9.83
C LEU A 350 13.02 10.34 -10.54
N PHE A 351 13.29 11.42 -9.81
CA PHE A 351 13.72 12.70 -10.37
C PHE A 351 15.24 12.89 -10.32
N LYS A 352 15.99 11.90 -9.80
CA LYS A 352 17.45 11.97 -9.60
C LYS A 352 17.88 13.22 -8.84
N ASP A 353 17.10 13.60 -7.83
CA ASP A 353 17.27 14.82 -7.05
C ASP A 353 17.43 14.47 -5.56
N GLU A 354 18.68 14.47 -5.08
CA GLU A 354 19.01 14.14 -3.69
C GLU A 354 18.48 15.16 -2.67
N SER A 355 17.95 16.31 -3.10
CA SER A 355 17.36 17.29 -2.17
C SER A 355 16.14 16.70 -1.44
N TYR A 356 15.32 15.87 -2.11
CA TYR A 356 14.18 15.21 -1.49
C TYR A 356 14.60 14.25 -0.37
N LYS A 357 15.68 13.50 -0.58
CA LYS A 357 16.24 12.63 0.46
C LYS A 357 16.83 13.42 1.62
N LYS A 358 17.51 14.55 1.35
CA LYS A 358 18.00 15.44 2.42
C LYS A 358 16.85 15.98 3.26
N ILE A 359 15.75 16.39 2.63
CA ILE A 359 14.52 16.81 3.31
C ILE A 359 13.97 15.64 4.15
N TRP A 360 13.82 14.45 3.58
CA TRP A 360 13.34 13.29 4.32
C TRP A 360 14.20 13.01 5.58
N LYS A 361 15.53 13.13 5.49
CA LYS A 361 16.43 12.94 6.62
C LYS A 361 16.33 14.02 7.70
N SER A 362 15.87 15.23 7.36
CA SER A 362 15.66 16.31 8.34
C SER A 362 14.32 16.22 9.09
N LEU A 363 13.38 15.42 8.57
CA LEU A 363 12.06 15.22 9.15
C LEU A 363 12.06 14.14 10.24
N LYS A 364 11.10 14.24 11.17
CA LYS A 364 10.92 13.23 12.22
C LYS A 364 10.25 11.97 11.65
N PRO A 365 10.63 10.77 12.08
CA PRO A 365 9.86 9.56 11.77
C PRO A 365 8.40 9.70 12.24
N ILE A 366 7.46 9.12 11.50
CA ILE A 366 6.06 9.03 11.97
C ILE A 366 6.05 8.22 13.25
N LYS A 367 5.70 8.87 14.37
CA LYS A 367 5.32 8.18 15.60
C LYS A 367 3.87 7.72 15.41
N LYS A 368 3.66 6.41 15.40
CA LYS A 368 2.31 5.84 15.55
C LYS A 368 1.94 5.82 17.02
#